data_AF-A0A496U4B9-F1
#
_entry.id   AF-A0A496U4B9-F1
#
_cell.length_a   1.000
_cell.length_b   1.000
_cell.length_c   1.000
_cell.angle_alpha   90.00
_cell.angle_beta   90.00
_cell.angle_gamma   90.00
#
_symmetry.space_group_name_H-M   'P 1'
#
loop_
_entity.id
_entity.type
_entity.pdbx_description
1 polymer ?
#
loop_
_entity_poly.entity_id
_entity_poly.type
_entity_poly.pdbx_seq_one_letter_code
_entity_poly.pdbx_strand_id
1 'polypeptide(L)'
;MKRFKGSFNSKRISVIGCGTSGFHAALALRQEGARVFVSDKGEINTIYKAELQKFGIEFEENGHTDKIFQADLLVLSPGVKLDSPIIKRAETLKIPYVGELEIGYRLTEGYYIAITGTNGKSTVTSLIYEILKNGSVFKAGNIGEPLSKYRGTKGTFVLEVSSFQLETIDAFRPDIAAILNVDIDHLDWHESKEDYIRAKSMIFKHQKKENILILNHDDEIVRNMHMKARAQIFYFSLLHPVKGAYLHNGQLILDVGKKINLLKISEMKLKGLHNVANVLAAALIAYLYGIEIDKMRQRIKEFKGLPHRVEFVLEKNGVKFYDDSKGTNPHSVKWALKGFTEPVVLIMGGEDKDLEFHSLRDEVKEHCKLVVAIGKAKEKIIKTFRDIVRVIPASDMEEAVRISYKEAKKGETVLLSPGCASFDMFKNYKERGDVYQYWVRKIAEEN
;
A
#
# COMPACT_ATOMS: atom_id res chain seq x y z
N MET A 1 1.10 -23.73 15.57
CA MET A 1 -0.29 -23.22 15.72
C MET A 1 -1.29 -24.30 15.33
N LYS A 2 -2.34 -24.53 16.13
CA LYS A 2 -3.44 -25.44 15.77
C LYS A 2 -4.22 -24.79 14.62
N ARG A 3 -4.55 -25.55 13.56
CA ARG A 3 -5.32 -25.00 12.43
C ARG A 3 -6.81 -25.02 12.75
N PHE A 4 -7.51 -23.92 12.50
CA PHE A 4 -8.97 -23.90 12.53
C PHE A 4 -9.49 -24.40 11.18
N LYS A 5 -10.18 -25.55 11.18
CA LYS A 5 -10.77 -26.17 9.99
C LYS A 5 -12.27 -26.36 10.18
N GLY A 6 -13.04 -26.11 9.13
CA GLY A 6 -14.48 -26.35 9.11
C GLY A 6 -15.33 -25.07 9.13
N SER A 7 -16.64 -25.26 9.27
CA SER A 7 -17.63 -24.17 9.28
C SER A 7 -17.50 -23.27 10.52
N PHE A 8 -17.82 -21.99 10.35
CA PHE A 8 -17.93 -21.01 11.44
C PHE A 8 -19.26 -21.11 12.21
N ASN A 9 -20.24 -21.86 11.68
CA ASN A 9 -21.55 -21.98 12.30
C ASN A 9 -21.44 -22.52 13.75
N SER A 10 -22.11 -21.85 14.68
CA SER A 10 -22.15 -22.15 16.12
C SER A 10 -20.80 -22.05 16.85
N LYS A 11 -19.73 -21.57 16.19
CA LYS A 11 -18.43 -21.38 16.81
C LYS A 11 -18.38 -20.05 17.54
N ARG A 12 -17.69 -20.03 18.68
CA ARG A 12 -17.41 -18.79 19.42
C ARG A 12 -16.18 -18.14 18.83
N ILE A 13 -16.30 -16.91 18.36
CA ILE A 13 -15.20 -16.20 17.71
C ILE A 13 -15.04 -14.84 18.35
N SER A 14 -13.84 -14.54 18.81
CA SER A 14 -13.50 -13.21 19.31
C SER A 14 -12.71 -12.44 18.25
N VAL A 15 -13.21 -11.26 17.88
CA VAL A 15 -12.56 -10.35 16.95
C VAL A 15 -11.82 -9.29 17.76
N ILE A 16 -10.51 -9.21 17.58
CA ILE A 16 -9.61 -8.31 18.31
C ILE A 16 -9.33 -7.08 17.44
N GLY A 17 -9.84 -5.93 17.88
CA GLY A 17 -9.88 -4.66 17.17
C GLY A 17 -11.12 -4.50 16.28
N CYS A 18 -11.75 -3.34 16.34
CA CYS A 18 -12.99 -2.94 15.66
C CYS A 18 -12.80 -1.70 14.77
N GLY A 19 -11.62 -1.58 14.15
CA GLY A 19 -11.48 -0.78 12.92
C GLY A 19 -12.26 -1.39 11.75
N THR A 20 -12.17 -0.81 10.55
CA THR A 20 -12.92 -1.25 9.37
C THR A 20 -12.79 -2.75 9.08
N SER A 21 -11.57 -3.32 9.15
CA SER A 21 -11.34 -4.76 8.95
C SER A 21 -12.01 -5.62 10.01
N GLY A 22 -11.85 -5.29 11.29
CA GLY A 22 -12.45 -6.05 12.39
C GLY A 22 -13.98 -6.01 12.38
N PHE A 23 -14.55 -4.83 12.12
CA PHE A 23 -15.99 -4.66 11.97
C PHE A 23 -16.57 -5.55 10.86
N HIS A 24 -16.00 -5.52 9.66
CA HIS A 24 -16.48 -6.35 8.55
C HIS A 24 -16.25 -7.85 8.77
N ALA A 25 -15.15 -8.24 9.42
CA ALA A 25 -14.94 -9.63 9.81
C ALA A 25 -16.01 -10.11 10.81
N ALA A 26 -16.33 -9.29 11.82
CA ALA A 26 -17.35 -9.62 12.82
C ALA A 26 -18.73 -9.80 12.19
N LEU A 27 -19.14 -8.89 11.30
CA LEU A 27 -20.40 -9.00 10.56
C LEU A 27 -20.45 -10.24 9.68
N ALA A 28 -19.40 -10.47 8.88
CA ALA A 28 -19.32 -11.62 7.99
C ALA A 28 -19.44 -12.95 8.76
N LEU A 29 -18.71 -13.09 9.87
CA LEU A 29 -18.75 -14.28 10.72
C LEU A 29 -20.10 -14.47 11.41
N ARG A 30 -20.75 -13.38 11.83
CA ARG A 30 -22.09 -13.43 12.42
C ARG A 30 -23.11 -13.96 11.39
N GLN A 31 -22.99 -13.53 10.14
CA GLN A 31 -23.84 -14.00 9.04
C GLN A 31 -23.58 -15.47 8.67
N GLU A 32 -22.41 -16.01 8.99
CA GLU A 32 -22.09 -17.45 8.89
C GLU A 32 -22.57 -18.28 10.10
N GLY A 33 -23.34 -17.68 11.01
CA GLY A 33 -23.90 -18.35 12.18
C GLY A 33 -22.94 -18.46 13.37
N ALA A 34 -21.81 -17.74 13.37
CA ALA A 34 -20.93 -17.69 14.52
C ALA A 34 -21.53 -16.90 15.69
N ARG A 35 -21.10 -17.25 16.90
CA ARG A 35 -21.29 -16.44 18.12
C ARG A 35 -20.09 -15.50 18.23
N VAL A 36 -20.28 -14.26 17.81
CA VAL A 36 -19.19 -13.28 17.68
C VAL A 36 -19.14 -12.37 18.90
N PHE A 37 -17.94 -12.14 19.40
CA PHE A 37 -17.63 -11.12 20.40
C PHE A 37 -16.55 -10.19 19.85
N VAL A 38 -16.73 -8.88 19.96
CA VAL A 38 -15.76 -7.87 19.49
C VAL A 38 -15.08 -7.21 20.69
N SER A 39 -13.77 -7.03 20.63
CA SER A 39 -13.01 -6.40 21.72
C SER A 39 -12.01 -5.40 21.16
N ASP A 40 -12.12 -4.13 21.55
CA ASP A 40 -11.21 -3.07 21.11
C ASP A 40 -10.46 -2.42 22.30
N LYS A 41 -9.18 -2.11 22.09
CA LYS A 41 -8.34 -1.42 23.07
C LYS A 41 -8.80 0.03 23.27
N GLY A 42 -9.35 0.66 22.23
CA GLY A 42 -9.87 2.02 22.26
C GLY A 42 -11.39 2.06 22.21
N GLU A 43 -11.92 3.24 21.88
CA GLU A 43 -13.33 3.43 21.61
C GLU A 43 -13.67 3.00 20.18
N ILE A 44 -14.75 2.23 20.04
CA ILE A 44 -15.33 1.81 18.77
C ILE A 44 -16.10 2.98 18.16
N ASN A 45 -16.06 3.11 16.85
CA ASN A 45 -16.86 4.11 16.15
C ASN A 45 -18.36 3.93 16.42
N THR A 46 -19.10 5.01 16.69
CA THR A 46 -20.54 4.99 17.01
C THR A 46 -21.40 4.30 15.94
N ILE A 47 -21.07 4.46 14.65
CA ILE A 47 -21.74 3.79 13.54
C ILE A 47 -21.52 2.27 13.63
N TYR A 48 -20.29 1.85 13.92
CA TYR A 48 -19.97 0.43 14.09
C TYR A 48 -20.66 -0.16 15.32
N LYS A 49 -20.72 0.54 16.46
CA LYS A 49 -21.45 0.09 17.64
C LYS A 49 -22.93 -0.17 17.32
N ALA A 50 -23.59 0.77 16.64
CA ALA A 50 -25.00 0.63 16.28
C ALA A 50 -25.25 -0.59 15.37
N GLU A 51 -24.39 -0.81 14.37
CA GLU A 51 -24.51 -1.99 13.50
C GLU A 51 -24.19 -3.30 14.26
N LEU A 52 -23.17 -3.34 15.12
CA LEU A 52 -22.88 -4.51 15.95
C LEU A 52 -24.10 -4.90 16.82
N GLN A 53 -24.74 -3.92 17.46
CA GLN A 53 -25.97 -4.13 18.25
C GLN A 53 -27.13 -4.66 17.41
N LYS A 54 -27.33 -4.09 16.22
CA LYS A 54 -28.36 -4.52 15.26
C LYS A 54 -28.18 -5.99 14.83
N PHE A 55 -26.94 -6.46 14.69
CA PHE A 55 -26.64 -7.86 14.39
C PHE A 55 -26.56 -8.76 15.63
N GLY A 56 -26.81 -8.21 16.82
CA GLY A 56 -26.74 -8.92 18.10
C GLY A 56 -25.33 -9.44 18.39
N ILE A 57 -24.31 -8.66 18.05
CA ILE A 57 -22.91 -8.95 18.33
C ILE A 57 -22.52 -8.21 19.61
N GLU A 58 -22.10 -8.98 20.61
CA GLU A 58 -21.58 -8.42 21.87
C GLU A 58 -20.22 -7.77 21.64
N PHE A 59 -19.94 -6.69 22.36
CA PHE A 59 -18.64 -6.01 22.27
C PHE A 59 -18.17 -5.41 23.60
N GLU A 60 -16.88 -5.16 23.70
CA GLU A 60 -16.22 -4.37 24.74
C GLU A 60 -15.26 -3.33 24.14
N GLU A 61 -14.98 -2.28 24.91
CA GLU A 61 -14.15 -1.14 24.52
C GLU A 61 -13.17 -0.78 25.64
N ASN A 62 -12.18 0.06 25.33
CA ASN A 62 -11.20 0.58 26.30
C ASN A 62 -10.36 -0.50 26.99
N GLY A 63 -10.16 -1.65 26.34
CA GLY A 63 -9.37 -2.74 26.88
C GLY A 63 -9.84 -4.10 26.41
N HIS A 64 -9.16 -5.14 26.90
CA HIS A 64 -9.45 -6.51 26.55
C HIS A 64 -9.61 -7.33 27.82
N THR A 65 -10.82 -7.84 28.08
CA THR A 65 -11.09 -8.72 29.23
C THR A 65 -10.80 -10.18 28.87
N ASP A 66 -10.74 -11.06 29.87
CA ASP A 66 -10.54 -12.50 29.66
C ASP A 66 -11.67 -13.16 28.85
N LYS A 67 -12.79 -12.47 28.59
CA LYS A 67 -13.87 -12.94 27.72
C LYS A 67 -13.37 -13.29 26.32
N ILE A 68 -12.36 -12.59 25.80
CA ILE A 68 -11.79 -12.85 24.47
C ILE A 68 -11.24 -14.28 24.33
N PHE A 69 -10.86 -14.92 25.44
CA PHE A 69 -10.32 -16.28 25.43
C PHE A 69 -11.40 -17.36 25.57
N GLN A 70 -12.67 -16.98 25.74
CA GLN A 70 -13.80 -17.90 25.73
C GLN A 70 -14.25 -18.22 24.30
N ALA A 71 -13.29 -18.36 23.39
CA ALA A 71 -13.49 -18.49 21.96
C ALA A 71 -12.80 -19.75 21.41
N ASP A 72 -13.35 -20.24 20.29
CA ASP A 72 -12.77 -21.35 19.53
C ASP A 72 -11.74 -20.84 18.50
N LEU A 73 -11.76 -19.53 18.19
CA LEU A 73 -10.88 -18.83 17.26
C LEU A 73 -10.79 -17.34 17.63
N LEU A 74 -9.58 -16.77 17.54
CA LEU A 74 -9.39 -15.32 17.51
C LEU A 74 -9.23 -14.82 16.08
N VAL A 75 -9.85 -13.68 15.76
CA VAL A 75 -9.67 -12.99 14.48
C VAL A 75 -9.02 -11.64 14.74
N LEU A 76 -7.85 -11.44 14.18
CA LEU A 76 -7.02 -10.27 14.44
C LEU A 76 -7.23 -9.23 13.35
N SER A 77 -7.52 -8.00 13.78
CA SER A 77 -7.40 -6.83 12.91
C SER A 77 -5.91 -6.58 12.59
N PRO A 78 -5.54 -6.08 11.40
CA PRO A 78 -4.13 -5.89 11.00
C PRO A 78 -3.27 -5.03 11.94
N GLY A 79 -3.87 -4.19 12.78
CA GLY A 79 -3.15 -3.36 13.75
C GLY A 79 -2.78 -4.05 15.07
N VAL A 80 -3.23 -5.30 15.28
CA VAL A 80 -2.89 -6.06 16.49
C VAL A 80 -1.52 -6.69 16.34
N LYS A 81 -0.56 -6.29 17.19
CA LYS A 81 0.79 -6.86 17.18
C LYS A 81 0.79 -8.33 17.62
N LEU A 82 1.58 -9.15 16.93
CA LEU A 82 1.72 -10.58 17.23
C LEU A 82 2.52 -10.87 18.51
N ASP A 83 3.34 -9.92 18.96
CA ASP A 83 4.08 -9.99 20.23
C ASP A 83 3.25 -9.57 21.46
N SER A 84 1.98 -9.18 21.25
CA SER A 84 1.10 -8.64 22.28
C SER A 84 0.75 -9.69 23.35
N PRO A 85 0.43 -9.25 24.59
CA PRO A 85 0.03 -10.16 25.66
C PRO A 85 -1.16 -11.05 25.31
N ILE A 86 -2.07 -10.57 24.44
CA ILE A 86 -3.25 -11.32 23.98
C ILE A 86 -2.81 -12.56 23.20
N ILE A 87 -1.89 -12.39 22.26
CA ILE A 87 -1.45 -13.50 21.40
C ILE A 87 -0.64 -14.52 22.20
N LYS A 88 0.29 -14.07 23.04
CA LYS A 88 1.06 -14.94 23.96
C LYS A 88 0.15 -15.77 24.86
N ARG A 89 -0.94 -15.17 25.36
CA ARG A 89 -1.93 -15.89 26.17
C ARG A 89 -2.80 -16.84 25.34
N ALA A 90 -3.23 -16.44 24.14
CA ALA A 90 -3.95 -17.31 23.22
C ALA A 90 -3.14 -18.57 22.87
N GLU A 91 -1.84 -18.42 22.64
CA GLU A 91 -0.92 -19.54 22.39
C GLU A 91 -0.80 -20.48 23.59
N THR A 92 -0.69 -19.93 24.80
CA THR A 92 -0.66 -20.70 26.05
C THR A 92 -1.95 -21.52 26.23
N LEU A 93 -3.09 -20.92 25.91
CA LEU A 93 -4.41 -21.56 25.94
C LEU A 93 -4.69 -22.44 24.71
N LYS A 94 -3.76 -22.48 23.74
CA LYS A 94 -3.88 -23.22 22.47
C LYS A 94 -5.10 -22.82 21.63
N ILE A 95 -5.54 -21.57 21.76
CA ILE A 95 -6.61 -20.98 20.94
C ILE A 95 -5.98 -20.54 19.61
N PRO A 96 -6.50 -21.01 18.46
CA PRO A 96 -5.98 -20.58 17.17
C PRO A 96 -6.32 -19.12 16.90
N TYR A 97 -5.51 -18.45 16.07
CA TYR A 97 -5.79 -17.10 15.59
C TYR A 97 -5.52 -16.98 14.09
N VAL A 98 -6.29 -16.12 13.42
CA VAL A 98 -6.11 -15.77 12.00
C VAL A 98 -6.40 -14.29 11.78
N GLY A 99 -6.00 -13.73 10.65
CA GLY A 99 -6.30 -12.35 10.28
C GLY A 99 -7.61 -12.21 9.50
N GLU A 100 -8.08 -10.97 9.37
CA GLU A 100 -9.25 -10.66 8.54
C GLU A 100 -9.11 -11.13 7.08
N LEU A 101 -7.91 -11.04 6.48
CA LEU A 101 -7.67 -11.49 5.11
C LEU A 101 -7.99 -12.98 4.93
N GLU A 102 -7.62 -13.80 5.91
CA GLU A 102 -7.89 -15.24 5.92
C GLU A 102 -9.40 -15.52 6.04
N ILE A 103 -10.11 -14.73 6.86
CA ILE A 103 -11.58 -14.83 6.97
C ILE A 103 -12.23 -14.46 5.64
N GLY A 104 -11.86 -13.33 5.04
CA GLY A 104 -12.38 -12.91 3.75
C GLY A 104 -12.13 -13.96 2.66
N TYR A 105 -10.94 -14.55 2.63
CA TYR A 105 -10.59 -15.62 1.68
C TYR A 105 -11.48 -16.85 1.84
N ARG A 106 -11.77 -17.27 3.07
CA ARG A 106 -12.64 -18.44 3.34
C ARG A 106 -14.12 -18.19 3.05
N LEU A 107 -14.54 -16.93 3.01
CA LEU A 107 -15.93 -16.52 2.83
C LEU A 107 -16.23 -15.95 1.44
N THR A 108 -15.25 -15.98 0.54
CA THR A 108 -15.39 -15.59 -0.86
C THR A 108 -15.02 -16.78 -1.75
N GLU A 109 -15.44 -16.75 -3.00
CA GLU A 109 -15.02 -17.74 -3.99
C GLU A 109 -14.53 -17.04 -5.24
N GLY A 110 -13.45 -17.49 -5.86
CA GLY A 110 -13.00 -16.82 -7.07
C GLY A 110 -11.55 -16.98 -7.43
N TYR A 111 -11.11 -16.04 -8.25
CA TYR A 111 -9.73 -15.89 -8.68
C TYR A 111 -9.05 -14.78 -7.87
N TYR A 112 -7.91 -15.06 -7.26
CA TYR A 112 -7.25 -14.14 -6.33
C TYR A 112 -5.91 -13.67 -6.91
N ILE A 113 -5.79 -12.36 -7.06
CA ILE A 113 -4.56 -11.68 -7.47
C ILE A 113 -4.05 -10.90 -6.26
N ALA A 114 -2.94 -11.32 -5.67
CA ALA A 114 -2.40 -10.70 -4.45
C ALA A 114 -1.06 -10.00 -4.69
N ILE A 115 -0.95 -8.75 -4.24
CA ILE A 115 0.22 -7.91 -4.45
C ILE A 115 0.78 -7.46 -3.11
N THR A 116 2.06 -7.75 -2.87
CA THR A 116 2.82 -7.22 -1.73
C THR A 116 4.14 -6.60 -2.15
N GLY A 117 4.81 -5.93 -1.22
CA GLY A 117 6.04 -5.19 -1.42
C GLY A 117 6.19 -4.09 -0.38
N THR A 118 7.34 -3.42 -0.32
CA THR A 118 7.48 -2.20 0.48
C THR A 118 6.74 -1.05 -0.22
N ASN A 119 7.06 -0.79 -1.49
CA ASN A 119 6.49 0.27 -2.31
C ASN A 119 5.75 -0.25 -3.55
N GLY A 120 4.92 0.61 -4.15
CA GLY A 120 4.22 0.35 -5.42
C GLY A 120 2.93 -0.47 -5.30
N LYS A 121 2.67 -1.13 -4.17
CA LYS A 121 1.52 -2.04 -3.96
C LYS A 121 0.18 -1.42 -4.42
N SER A 122 -0.14 -0.22 -3.93
CA SER A 122 -1.42 0.43 -4.23
C SER A 122 -1.56 0.81 -5.69
N THR A 123 -0.46 1.27 -6.31
CA THR A 123 -0.42 1.66 -7.71
C THR A 123 -0.64 0.44 -8.59
N VAL A 124 0.10 -0.65 -8.34
CA VAL A 124 -0.04 -1.91 -9.07
C VAL A 124 -1.44 -2.51 -8.89
N THR A 125 -1.93 -2.61 -7.65
CA THR A 125 -3.28 -3.12 -7.33
C THR A 125 -4.36 -2.31 -8.06
N SER A 126 -4.23 -0.98 -8.09
CA SER A 126 -5.23 -0.12 -8.73
C SER A 126 -5.13 -0.17 -10.26
N LEU A 127 -3.93 -0.27 -10.82
CA LEU A 127 -3.74 -0.43 -12.26
C LEU A 127 -4.31 -1.77 -12.74
N ILE A 128 -4.02 -2.88 -12.05
CA ILE A 128 -4.61 -4.19 -12.35
C ILE A 128 -6.13 -4.09 -12.28
N TYR A 129 -6.67 -3.50 -11.21
CA TYR A 129 -8.10 -3.31 -11.08
C TYR A 129 -8.69 -2.56 -12.27
N GLU A 130 -8.11 -1.44 -12.71
CA GLU A 130 -8.60 -0.67 -13.87
C GLU A 130 -8.43 -1.42 -15.21
N ILE A 131 -7.39 -2.25 -15.36
CA ILE A 131 -7.22 -3.11 -16.55
C ILE A 131 -8.32 -4.18 -16.62
N LEU A 132 -8.58 -4.85 -15.48
CA LEU A 132 -9.50 -5.97 -15.38
C LEU A 132 -10.97 -5.52 -15.25
N LYS A 133 -11.20 -4.29 -14.79
CA LYS A 133 -12.49 -3.75 -14.33
C LYS A 133 -13.66 -4.21 -15.19
N ASN A 134 -14.54 -4.98 -14.56
CA ASN A 134 -15.84 -5.38 -15.06
C ASN A 134 -16.77 -5.60 -13.84
N GLY A 135 -18.02 -6.04 -14.05
CA GLY A 135 -18.99 -6.24 -12.95
C GLY A 135 -18.67 -7.36 -11.94
N SER A 136 -17.56 -8.08 -12.11
CA SER A 136 -17.15 -9.24 -11.29
C SER A 136 -15.72 -9.13 -10.75
N VAL A 137 -15.09 -7.96 -10.85
CA VAL A 137 -13.75 -7.70 -10.32
C VAL A 137 -13.86 -6.77 -9.11
N PHE A 138 -13.24 -7.16 -8.00
CA PHE A 138 -13.29 -6.47 -6.73
C PHE A 138 -11.88 -6.08 -6.29
N LYS A 139 -11.72 -4.85 -5.79
CA LYS A 139 -10.47 -4.39 -5.19
C LYS A 139 -10.60 -4.42 -3.67
N ALA A 140 -9.71 -5.14 -3.00
CA ALA A 140 -9.79 -5.33 -1.55
C ALA A 140 -8.39 -5.44 -0.89
N GLY A 141 -8.38 -5.64 0.43
CA GLY A 141 -7.18 -5.94 1.20
C GLY A 141 -6.78 -4.79 2.14
N ASN A 142 -5.48 -4.47 2.19
CA ASN A 142 -4.89 -3.49 3.12
C ASN A 142 -5.35 -2.04 2.87
N ILE A 143 -5.68 -1.70 1.62
CA ILE A 143 -6.21 -0.39 1.24
C ILE A 143 -7.51 -0.57 0.48
N GLY A 144 -8.50 0.26 0.81
CA GLY A 144 -9.85 0.16 0.27
C GLY A 144 -10.73 -0.65 1.21
N GLU A 145 -11.46 -1.62 0.65
CA GLU A 145 -12.39 -2.43 1.41
C GLU A 145 -11.71 -3.72 1.92
N PRO A 146 -11.98 -4.14 3.17
CA PRO A 146 -11.51 -5.44 3.67
C PRO A 146 -12.15 -6.58 2.87
N LEU A 147 -11.44 -7.69 2.70
CA LEU A 147 -11.92 -8.80 1.86
C LEU A 147 -13.20 -9.44 2.45
N SER A 148 -13.31 -9.51 3.78
CA SER A 148 -14.48 -9.98 4.53
C SER A 148 -15.77 -9.22 4.20
N LYS A 149 -15.69 -7.97 3.70
CA LYS A 149 -16.86 -7.24 3.23
C LYS A 149 -17.55 -7.91 2.05
N TYR A 150 -16.81 -8.66 1.25
CA TYR A 150 -17.32 -9.35 0.05
C TYR A 150 -17.85 -10.76 0.34
N ARG A 151 -18.13 -11.10 1.61
CA ARG A 151 -18.68 -12.40 2.01
C ARG A 151 -19.82 -12.87 1.09
N GLY A 152 -19.72 -14.12 0.63
CA GLY A 152 -20.68 -14.76 -0.28
C GLY A 152 -20.54 -14.34 -1.75
N THR A 153 -19.61 -13.44 -2.08
CA THR A 153 -19.40 -12.99 -3.46
C THR A 153 -18.48 -13.94 -4.21
N LYS A 154 -18.82 -14.17 -5.49
CA LYS A 154 -17.97 -14.87 -6.45
C LYS A 154 -17.39 -13.91 -7.49
N GLY A 155 -16.08 -13.95 -7.73
CA GLY A 155 -15.47 -13.08 -8.74
C GLY A 155 -13.95 -13.12 -8.78
N THR A 156 -13.34 -12.02 -9.23
CA THR A 156 -11.89 -11.83 -9.20
C THR A 156 -11.54 -10.79 -8.17
N PHE A 157 -10.65 -11.13 -7.24
CA PHE A 157 -10.22 -10.26 -6.16
C PHE A 157 -8.80 -9.77 -6.40
N VAL A 158 -8.64 -8.47 -6.62
CA VAL A 158 -7.35 -7.79 -6.72
C VAL A 158 -7.00 -7.22 -5.35
N LEU A 159 -6.04 -7.86 -4.69
CA LEU A 159 -5.74 -7.69 -3.28
C LEU A 159 -4.42 -6.95 -3.09
N GLU A 160 -4.47 -5.78 -2.44
CA GLU A 160 -3.28 -5.20 -1.83
C GLU A 160 -3.05 -5.92 -0.49
N VAL A 161 -1.88 -6.54 -0.29
CA VAL A 161 -1.62 -7.32 0.93
C VAL A 161 -0.38 -6.82 1.66
N SER A 162 -0.52 -6.50 2.95
CA SER A 162 0.59 -6.09 3.82
C SER A 162 1.33 -7.29 4.41
N SER A 163 2.55 -7.07 4.93
CA SER A 163 3.28 -8.11 5.67
C SER A 163 2.50 -8.59 6.88
N PHE A 164 1.85 -7.69 7.62
CA PHE A 164 1.06 -8.02 8.81
C PHE A 164 -0.10 -8.96 8.53
N GLN A 165 -0.83 -8.72 7.43
CA GLN A 165 -1.91 -9.62 7.01
C GLN A 165 -1.37 -11.02 6.66
N LEU A 166 -0.18 -11.09 6.05
CA LEU A 166 0.44 -12.34 5.63
C LEU A 166 0.97 -13.20 6.78
N GLU A 167 1.23 -12.63 7.96
CA GLU A 167 1.65 -13.43 9.12
C GLU A 167 0.51 -14.23 9.75
N THR A 168 -0.73 -13.82 9.49
CA THR A 168 -1.94 -14.38 10.13
C THR A 168 -2.79 -15.19 9.15
N ILE A 169 -2.24 -15.58 8.00
CA ILE A 169 -2.88 -16.50 7.06
C ILE A 169 -2.70 -17.97 7.47
N ASP A 170 -3.63 -18.82 7.02
CA ASP A 170 -3.57 -20.28 7.23
C ASP A 170 -3.81 -21.08 5.94
N ALA A 171 -4.78 -20.67 5.12
CA ALA A 171 -5.13 -21.31 3.86
C ALA A 171 -5.07 -20.36 2.66
N PHE A 172 -4.91 -19.05 2.88
CA PHE A 172 -4.80 -18.05 1.82
C PHE A 172 -3.84 -18.50 0.71
N ARG A 173 -4.38 -18.65 -0.49
CA ARG A 173 -3.67 -19.14 -1.66
C ARG A 173 -4.11 -18.33 -2.89
N PRO A 174 -3.38 -17.27 -3.24
CA PRO A 174 -3.67 -16.51 -4.44
C PRO A 174 -3.30 -17.29 -5.71
N ASP A 175 -4.11 -17.13 -6.75
CA ASP A 175 -3.86 -17.71 -8.07
C ASP A 175 -2.67 -17.03 -8.75
N ILE A 176 -2.59 -15.71 -8.62
CA ILE A 176 -1.41 -14.90 -9.00
C ILE A 176 -0.94 -14.12 -7.77
N ALA A 177 0.33 -14.29 -7.39
CA ALA A 177 0.98 -13.48 -6.37
C ALA A 177 2.10 -12.64 -6.99
N ALA A 178 2.29 -11.42 -6.50
CA ALA A 178 3.42 -10.58 -6.88
C ALA A 178 4.11 -9.97 -5.65
N ILE A 179 5.44 -10.00 -5.66
CA ILE A 179 6.28 -9.32 -4.68
C ILE A 179 7.10 -8.26 -5.44
N LEU A 180 6.81 -6.98 -5.17
CA LEU A 180 7.33 -5.87 -5.97
C LEU A 180 8.76 -5.44 -5.59
N ASN A 181 9.07 -5.45 -4.30
CA ASN A 181 10.36 -5.03 -3.73
C ASN A 181 10.35 -5.32 -2.22
N VAL A 182 11.53 -5.45 -1.64
CA VAL A 182 11.74 -5.46 -0.19
C VAL A 182 12.85 -4.48 0.17
N ASP A 183 12.43 -3.30 0.59
CA ASP A 183 13.31 -2.30 1.20
C ASP A 183 13.15 -2.32 2.72
N ILE A 184 14.14 -1.79 3.46
CA ILE A 184 14.11 -1.71 4.93
C ILE A 184 13.02 -0.69 5.31
N ASP A 185 11.82 -1.20 5.57
CA ASP A 185 10.66 -0.45 6.05
C ASP A 185 9.98 -1.30 7.14
N HIS A 186 9.38 -0.65 8.13
CA HIS A 186 8.66 -1.27 9.26
C HIS A 186 9.48 -2.04 10.32
N LEU A 187 10.71 -1.61 10.66
CA LEU A 187 11.46 -2.21 11.78
C LEU A 187 10.76 -2.06 13.16
N ASP A 188 9.83 -1.11 13.31
CA ASP A 188 9.08 -0.92 14.57
C ASP A 188 8.05 -2.05 14.86
N TRP A 189 7.83 -2.92 13.86
CA TRP A 189 6.85 -4.01 13.90
C TRP A 189 7.41 -5.38 13.60
N HIS A 190 8.57 -5.47 12.94
CA HIS A 190 9.28 -6.72 12.69
C HIS A 190 10.54 -6.73 13.56
N GLU A 191 10.77 -7.81 14.32
CA GLU A 191 11.94 -7.94 15.18
C GLU A 191 13.26 -7.86 14.39
N SER A 192 13.21 -8.23 13.10
CA SER A 192 14.36 -8.22 12.19
C SER A 192 13.96 -7.97 10.73
N LYS A 193 14.94 -7.62 9.89
CA LYS A 193 14.76 -7.55 8.43
C LYS A 193 14.36 -8.91 7.86
N GLU A 194 14.90 -9.97 8.43
CA GLU A 194 14.64 -11.36 8.07
C GLU A 194 13.17 -11.72 8.32
N ASP A 195 12.58 -11.25 9.42
CA ASP A 195 11.15 -11.44 9.70
C ASP A 195 10.26 -10.71 8.72
N TYR A 196 10.62 -9.49 8.32
CA TYR A 196 9.87 -8.75 7.29
C TYR A 196 9.90 -9.46 5.93
N ILE A 197 11.06 -9.98 5.54
CA ILE A 197 11.25 -10.80 4.33
C ILE A 197 10.41 -12.08 4.42
N ARG A 198 10.48 -12.78 5.56
CA ARG A 198 9.71 -14.00 5.85
C ARG A 198 8.22 -13.71 5.73
N ALA A 199 7.71 -12.66 6.38
CA ALA A 199 6.31 -12.28 6.37
C ALA A 199 5.80 -12.07 4.93
N LYS A 200 6.51 -11.33 4.08
CA LYS A 200 6.10 -11.16 2.67
C LYS A 200 6.15 -12.46 1.87
N SER A 201 7.13 -13.33 2.13
CA SER A 201 7.23 -14.63 1.44
C SER A 201 6.04 -15.56 1.71
N MET A 202 5.28 -15.32 2.79
CA MET A 202 4.07 -16.09 3.09
C MET A 202 2.99 -15.99 2.00
N ILE A 203 3.01 -14.94 1.16
CA ILE A 203 2.04 -14.76 0.06
C ILE A 203 1.97 -15.95 -0.90
N PHE A 204 3.09 -16.67 -1.07
CA PHE A 204 3.17 -17.85 -1.93
C PHE A 204 3.28 -19.17 -1.16
N LYS A 205 3.17 -19.15 0.18
CA LYS A 205 3.36 -20.34 1.02
C LYS A 205 2.48 -21.53 0.62
N HIS A 206 1.24 -21.23 0.24
CA HIS A 206 0.25 -22.24 -0.12
C HIS A 206 0.08 -22.43 -1.64
N GLN A 207 0.78 -21.63 -2.46
CA GLN A 207 0.76 -21.79 -3.91
C GLN A 207 1.33 -23.16 -4.32
N LYS A 208 0.79 -23.67 -5.42
CA LYS A 208 1.19 -24.93 -6.06
C LYS A 208 1.62 -24.65 -7.50
N LYS A 209 1.99 -25.70 -8.26
CA LYS A 209 2.53 -25.59 -9.62
C LYS A 209 1.56 -24.96 -10.62
N GLU A 210 0.26 -25.04 -10.36
CA GLU A 210 -0.77 -24.38 -11.18
C GLU A 210 -0.87 -22.87 -10.92
N ASN A 211 -0.36 -22.37 -9.80
CA ASN A 211 -0.39 -20.95 -9.45
C ASN A 211 0.84 -20.21 -10.01
N ILE A 212 0.74 -18.88 -10.01
CA ILE A 212 1.74 -17.99 -10.60
C ILE A 212 2.35 -17.11 -9.51
N LEU A 213 3.68 -17.01 -9.51
CA LEU A 213 4.43 -16.07 -8.68
C LEU A 213 5.25 -15.14 -9.58
N ILE A 214 5.07 -13.84 -9.38
CA ILE A 214 5.79 -12.77 -10.09
C ILE A 214 6.74 -12.08 -9.13
N LEU A 215 8.02 -12.05 -9.50
CA LEU A 215 9.09 -11.49 -8.66
C LEU A 215 9.80 -10.35 -9.40
N ASN A 216 10.19 -9.32 -8.67
CA ASN A 216 11.13 -8.32 -9.17
C ASN A 216 12.51 -8.96 -9.33
N HIS A 217 13.04 -8.98 -10.55
CA HIS A 217 14.37 -9.55 -10.83
C HIS A 217 15.51 -8.62 -10.40
N ASP A 218 15.26 -7.31 -10.33
CA ASP A 218 16.27 -6.31 -10.02
C ASP A 218 16.51 -6.16 -8.51
N ASP A 219 15.57 -6.66 -7.71
CA ASP A 219 15.70 -6.75 -6.26
C ASP A 219 16.21 -8.14 -5.89
N GLU A 220 17.44 -8.23 -5.40
CA GLU A 220 18.09 -9.51 -5.10
C GLU A 220 17.33 -10.33 -4.03
N ILE A 221 16.81 -9.67 -3.01
CA ILE A 221 16.06 -10.33 -1.92
C ILE A 221 14.80 -10.97 -2.50
N VAL A 222 14.06 -10.22 -3.30
CA VAL A 222 12.83 -10.70 -3.95
C VAL A 222 13.14 -11.78 -4.98
N ARG A 223 14.16 -11.58 -5.82
CA ARG A 223 14.60 -12.55 -6.82
C ARG A 223 14.93 -13.89 -6.17
N ASN A 224 15.63 -13.88 -5.04
CA ASN A 224 16.04 -15.09 -4.33
C ASN A 224 14.87 -15.85 -3.66
N MET A 225 13.68 -15.25 -3.53
CA MET A 225 12.49 -15.95 -3.01
C MET A 225 12.02 -17.10 -3.90
N HIS A 226 12.41 -17.11 -5.18
CA HIS A 226 12.10 -18.18 -6.12
C HIS A 226 12.53 -19.56 -5.61
N MET A 227 13.63 -19.64 -4.85
CA MET A 227 14.16 -20.89 -4.30
C MET A 227 13.20 -21.59 -3.34
N LYS A 228 12.27 -20.85 -2.73
CA LYS A 228 11.26 -21.39 -1.80
C LYS A 228 9.89 -21.61 -2.46
N ALA A 229 9.73 -21.18 -3.71
CA ALA A 229 8.44 -21.18 -4.39
C ALA A 229 8.13 -22.54 -5.03
N ARG A 230 6.86 -22.93 -5.02
CA ARG A 230 6.33 -24.10 -5.76
C ARG A 230 5.54 -23.70 -7.01
N ALA A 231 5.23 -22.41 -7.13
CA ALA A 231 4.47 -21.82 -8.23
C ALA A 231 5.31 -21.74 -9.52
N GLN A 232 4.64 -21.49 -10.64
CA GLN A 232 5.30 -21.05 -11.85
C GLN A 232 5.85 -19.64 -11.63
N ILE A 233 7.15 -19.48 -11.84
CA ILE A 233 7.84 -18.21 -11.61
C ILE A 233 7.94 -17.42 -12.92
N PHE A 234 7.57 -16.14 -12.82
CA PHE A 234 7.82 -15.12 -13.83
C PHE A 234 8.46 -13.91 -13.16
N TYR A 235 9.12 -13.08 -13.96
CA TYR A 235 9.86 -11.94 -13.46
C TYR A 235 9.43 -10.66 -14.14
N PHE A 236 9.64 -9.54 -13.44
CA PHE A 236 9.73 -8.25 -14.10
C PHE A 236 11.07 -7.56 -13.83
N SER A 237 11.52 -6.73 -14.78
CA SER A 237 12.83 -6.08 -14.69
C SER A 237 12.91 -4.79 -15.51
N LEU A 238 13.56 -3.77 -14.96
CA LEU A 238 13.99 -2.57 -15.68
C LEU A 238 15.35 -2.75 -16.35
N LEU A 239 16.17 -3.68 -15.85
CA LEU A 239 17.60 -3.77 -16.19
C LEU A 239 17.93 -4.92 -17.15
N HIS A 240 17.15 -6.00 -17.12
CA HIS A 240 17.48 -7.25 -17.79
C HIS A 240 16.28 -7.82 -18.57
N PRO A 241 16.51 -8.41 -19.75
CA PRO A 241 15.53 -9.31 -20.36
C PRO A 241 15.27 -10.51 -19.44
N VAL A 242 13.98 -10.79 -19.19
CA VAL A 242 13.56 -11.89 -18.32
C VAL A 242 12.33 -12.60 -18.88
N LYS A 243 12.11 -13.85 -18.45
CA LYS A 243 10.84 -14.56 -18.67
C LYS A 243 9.73 -13.86 -17.88
N GLY A 244 8.95 -13.02 -18.54
CA GLY A 244 7.91 -12.21 -17.94
C GLY A 244 7.80 -10.84 -18.60
N ALA A 245 8.11 -9.74 -17.89
CA ALA A 245 7.96 -8.38 -18.43
C ALA A 245 9.20 -7.53 -18.18
N TYR A 246 9.73 -6.85 -19.19
CA TYR A 246 10.93 -6.04 -18.99
C TYR A 246 11.00 -4.78 -19.84
N LEU A 247 11.83 -3.84 -19.40
CA LEU A 247 12.16 -2.64 -20.15
C LEU A 247 13.34 -2.91 -21.10
N HIS A 248 13.21 -2.51 -22.37
CA HIS A 248 14.30 -2.56 -23.33
C HIS A 248 14.18 -1.42 -24.34
N ASN A 249 15.22 -0.60 -24.47
CA ASN A 249 15.27 0.54 -25.41
C ASN A 249 14.02 1.43 -25.36
N GLY A 250 13.55 1.76 -24.15
CA GLY A 250 12.37 2.61 -23.94
C GLY A 250 11.02 1.91 -24.19
N GLN A 251 11.02 0.60 -24.44
CA GLN A 251 9.84 -0.22 -24.70
C GLN A 251 9.58 -1.22 -23.58
N LEU A 252 8.33 -1.33 -23.16
CA LEU A 252 7.85 -2.37 -22.25
C LEU A 252 7.56 -3.61 -23.08
N ILE A 253 8.27 -4.69 -22.77
CA ILE A 253 8.19 -5.97 -23.48
C ILE A 253 7.56 -7.01 -22.55
N LEU A 254 6.64 -7.80 -23.09
CA LEU A 254 6.17 -9.06 -22.48
C LEU A 254 6.85 -10.22 -23.21
N ASP A 255 7.43 -11.16 -22.48
CA ASP A 255 8.05 -12.37 -23.01
C ASP A 255 7.64 -13.59 -22.16
N VAL A 256 6.52 -14.19 -22.58
CA VAL A 256 5.90 -15.36 -21.93
C VAL A 256 5.69 -16.40 -23.03
N GLY A 257 6.79 -16.96 -23.54
CA GLY A 257 6.80 -17.89 -24.68
C GLY A 257 6.59 -17.21 -26.05
N LYS A 258 6.02 -16.00 -26.06
CA LYS A 258 5.97 -15.10 -27.21
C LYS A 258 6.36 -13.69 -26.77
N LYS A 259 7.30 -13.10 -27.52
CA LYS A 259 7.73 -11.72 -27.32
C LYS A 259 6.71 -10.74 -27.92
N ILE A 260 6.23 -9.81 -27.11
CA ILE A 260 5.26 -8.78 -27.48
C ILE A 260 5.79 -7.43 -27.03
N ASN A 261 5.89 -6.50 -27.98
CA ASN A 261 6.16 -5.10 -27.67
C ASN A 261 4.86 -4.44 -27.20
N LEU A 262 4.72 -4.19 -25.90
CA LEU A 262 3.47 -3.73 -25.31
C LEU A 262 3.25 -2.23 -25.56
N LEU A 263 4.15 -1.36 -25.09
CA LEU A 263 4.09 0.09 -25.31
C LEU A 263 5.45 0.75 -25.06
N LYS A 264 5.64 1.98 -25.54
CA LYS A 264 6.78 2.83 -25.15
C LYS A 264 6.51 3.51 -23.80
N ILE A 265 7.56 3.78 -23.01
CA ILE A 265 7.43 4.56 -21.77
C ILE A 265 6.79 5.93 -22.04
N SER A 266 7.10 6.55 -23.19
CA SER A 266 6.56 7.87 -23.55
C SER A 266 5.04 7.90 -23.73
N GLU A 267 4.41 6.74 -23.93
CA GLU A 267 2.95 6.61 -24.07
C GLU A 267 2.24 6.51 -22.70
N MET A 268 3.00 6.40 -21.60
CA MET A 268 2.47 6.36 -20.25
C MET A 268 2.29 7.78 -19.68
N LYS A 269 1.16 7.98 -18.98
CA LYS A 269 0.97 9.18 -18.16
C LYS A 269 1.81 9.14 -16.90
N LEU A 270 1.94 7.97 -16.27
CA LEU A 270 2.83 7.76 -15.13
C LEU A 270 4.28 8.06 -15.50
N LYS A 271 4.99 8.79 -14.63
CA LYS A 271 6.39 9.19 -14.80
C LYS A 271 7.29 8.50 -13.78
N GLY A 272 8.59 8.44 -14.06
CA GLY A 272 9.60 7.81 -13.21
C GLY A 272 9.75 6.30 -13.39
N LEU A 273 10.98 5.81 -13.22
CA LEU A 273 11.34 4.39 -13.42
C LEU A 273 10.61 3.45 -12.46
N HIS A 274 10.33 3.88 -11.23
CA HIS A 274 9.54 3.11 -10.27
C HIS A 274 8.13 2.82 -10.79
N ASN A 275 7.51 3.76 -11.52
CA ASN A 275 6.22 3.53 -12.14
C ASN A 275 6.32 2.64 -13.38
N VAL A 276 7.42 2.71 -14.13
CA VAL A 276 7.68 1.74 -15.21
C VAL A 276 7.73 0.31 -14.64
N ALA A 277 8.44 0.10 -13.52
CA ALA A 277 8.46 -1.21 -12.84
C ALA A 277 7.06 -1.65 -12.37
N ASN A 278 6.27 -0.73 -11.79
CA ASN A 278 4.89 -1.00 -11.41
C ASN A 278 4.02 -1.42 -12.62
N VAL A 279 4.18 -0.74 -13.76
CA VAL A 279 3.45 -1.07 -14.99
C VAL A 279 3.90 -2.42 -15.55
N LEU A 280 5.19 -2.75 -15.53
CA LEU A 280 5.68 -4.06 -15.96
C LEU A 280 5.07 -5.19 -15.11
N ALA A 281 5.04 -5.03 -13.79
CA ALA A 281 4.42 -6.00 -12.89
C ALA A 281 2.91 -6.14 -13.17
N ALA A 282 2.18 -5.02 -13.28
CA ALA A 282 0.74 -5.03 -13.55
C ALA A 282 0.40 -5.61 -14.93
N ALA A 283 1.18 -5.28 -15.96
CA ALA A 283 1.00 -5.80 -17.31
C ALA A 283 1.25 -7.30 -17.37
N LEU A 284 2.28 -7.79 -16.68
CA LEU A 284 2.55 -9.22 -16.58
C LEU A 284 1.41 -9.97 -15.91
N ILE A 285 0.89 -9.43 -14.79
CA ILE A 285 -0.27 -9.99 -14.09
C ILE A 285 -1.49 -10.04 -15.01
N ALA A 286 -1.82 -8.93 -15.67
CA ALA A 286 -2.97 -8.85 -16.56
C ALA A 286 -2.84 -9.78 -17.77
N TYR A 287 -1.64 -9.89 -18.33
CA TYR A 287 -1.35 -10.82 -19.42
C TYR A 287 -1.54 -12.28 -19.00
N LEU A 288 -0.96 -12.68 -17.85
CA LEU A 288 -1.07 -14.03 -17.32
C LEU A 288 -2.48 -14.38 -16.83
N TYR A 289 -3.28 -13.38 -16.46
CA TYR A 289 -4.72 -13.52 -16.21
C TYR A 289 -5.52 -13.75 -17.51
N GLY A 290 -4.99 -13.39 -18.68
CA GLY A 290 -5.62 -13.58 -19.98
C GLY A 290 -6.29 -12.31 -20.56
N ILE A 291 -5.88 -11.11 -20.13
CA ILE A 291 -6.36 -9.87 -20.74
C ILE A 291 -5.76 -9.68 -22.13
N GLU A 292 -6.60 -9.31 -23.09
CA GLU A 292 -6.19 -8.96 -24.44
C GLU A 292 -5.21 -7.79 -24.45
N ILE A 293 -4.17 -7.89 -25.30
CA ILE A 293 -3.08 -6.93 -25.40
C ILE A 293 -3.59 -5.51 -25.65
N ASP A 294 -4.52 -5.31 -26.58
CA ASP A 294 -4.96 -3.96 -26.95
C ASP A 294 -5.79 -3.29 -25.86
N LYS A 295 -6.65 -4.05 -25.17
CA LYS A 295 -7.37 -3.59 -23.97
C LYS A 295 -6.39 -3.19 -22.86
N MET A 296 -5.38 -4.02 -22.61
CA MET A 296 -4.36 -3.73 -21.60
C MET A 296 -3.54 -2.48 -21.97
N ARG A 297 -3.11 -2.35 -23.23
CA ARG A 297 -2.40 -1.16 -23.73
C ARG A 297 -3.21 0.11 -23.49
N GLN A 298 -4.49 0.11 -23.88
CA GLN A 298 -5.35 1.27 -23.71
C GLN A 298 -5.45 1.69 -22.23
N ARG A 299 -5.73 0.73 -21.35
CA ARG A 299 -5.88 1.00 -19.91
C ARG A 299 -4.59 1.53 -19.26
N ILE A 300 -3.43 1.01 -19.65
CA ILE A 300 -2.13 1.51 -19.17
C ILE A 300 -1.90 2.97 -19.62
N LYS A 301 -2.22 3.31 -20.87
CA LYS A 301 -2.08 4.69 -21.38
C LYS A 301 -3.04 5.67 -20.69
N GLU A 302 -4.23 5.21 -20.32
CA GLU A 302 -5.26 6.03 -19.69
C GLU A 302 -4.99 6.31 -18.21
N PHE A 303 -4.38 5.36 -17.50
CA PHE A 303 -4.18 5.37 -16.06
C PHE A 303 -3.30 6.55 -15.61
N LYS A 304 -3.88 7.44 -14.79
CA LYS A 304 -3.24 8.67 -14.31
C LYS A 304 -2.42 8.48 -13.02
N GLY A 305 -2.54 7.31 -12.37
CA GLY A 305 -2.00 7.09 -11.03
C GLY A 305 -3.08 7.17 -9.96
N LEU A 306 -2.62 7.19 -8.72
CA LEU A 306 -3.48 7.38 -7.56
C LEU A 306 -3.41 8.84 -7.12
N PRO A 307 -4.54 9.42 -6.66
CA PRO A 307 -4.54 10.77 -6.10
C PRO A 307 -3.48 10.90 -5.00
N HIS A 308 -2.77 12.02 -5.00
CA HIS A 308 -1.76 12.38 -4.00
C HIS A 308 -0.58 11.39 -3.89
N ARG A 309 -0.25 10.65 -4.97
CA ARG A 309 0.95 9.79 -5.06
C ARG A 309 1.82 10.22 -6.25
N VAL A 310 2.68 11.20 -6.05
CA VAL A 310 3.47 11.86 -7.11
C VAL A 310 2.58 12.21 -8.31
N GLU A 311 1.40 12.75 -8.00
CA GLU A 311 0.36 13.07 -8.97
C GLU A 311 0.71 14.38 -9.68
N PHE A 312 0.81 14.35 -11.00
CA PHE A 312 1.00 15.58 -11.78
C PHE A 312 -0.25 16.47 -11.68
N VAL A 313 -0.07 17.70 -11.19
CA VAL A 313 -1.16 18.66 -11.02
C VAL A 313 -1.32 19.52 -12.26
N LEU A 314 -0.26 20.25 -12.62
CA LEU A 314 -0.18 21.11 -13.82
C LEU A 314 1.27 21.51 -14.12
N GLU A 315 1.46 22.19 -15.25
CA GLU A 315 2.69 22.88 -15.60
C GLU A 315 2.40 24.36 -15.84
N LYS A 316 3.19 25.26 -15.25
CA LYS A 316 3.09 26.71 -15.43
C LYS A 316 4.46 27.31 -15.72
N ASN A 317 4.59 28.05 -16.83
CA ASN A 317 5.86 28.68 -17.24
C ASN A 317 7.06 27.72 -17.28
N GLY A 318 6.78 26.44 -17.60
CA GLY A 318 7.75 25.35 -17.63
C GLY A 318 8.15 24.78 -16.27
N VAL A 319 7.48 25.17 -15.18
CA VAL A 319 7.60 24.55 -13.84
C VAL A 319 6.50 23.52 -13.69
N LYS A 320 6.86 22.28 -13.32
CA LYS A 320 5.90 21.19 -13.11
C LYS A 320 5.57 21.04 -11.64
N PHE A 321 4.31 20.78 -11.33
CA PHE A 321 3.83 20.62 -9.96
C PHE A 321 3.34 19.20 -9.72
N TYR A 322 3.80 18.59 -8.63
CA TYR A 322 3.43 17.24 -8.23
C TYR A 322 2.94 17.17 -6.79
N ASP A 323 1.83 16.46 -6.60
CA ASP A 323 1.23 16.16 -5.31
C ASP A 323 1.57 14.73 -4.86
N ASP A 324 2.43 14.61 -3.85
CA ASP A 324 2.71 13.38 -3.12
C ASP A 324 2.32 13.51 -1.63
N SER A 325 1.17 14.15 -1.34
CA SER A 325 0.71 14.34 0.04
C SER A 325 0.53 13.04 0.83
N LYS A 326 0.37 11.89 0.14
CA LYS A 326 0.36 10.56 0.78
C LYS A 326 1.73 10.13 1.32
N GLY A 327 2.82 10.77 0.93
CA GLY A 327 4.17 10.54 1.47
C GLY A 327 4.31 11.03 2.91
N THR A 328 3.68 10.34 3.86
CA THR A 328 3.59 10.76 5.28
C THR A 328 4.75 10.28 6.16
N ASN A 329 5.83 9.79 5.58
CA ASN A 329 7.04 9.36 6.28
C ASN A 329 8.30 9.67 5.44
N PRO A 330 9.50 9.77 6.07
CA PRO A 330 10.73 10.09 5.35
C PRO A 330 11.02 9.14 4.17
N HIS A 331 10.82 7.83 4.34
CA HIS A 331 11.08 6.83 3.29
C HIS A 331 10.29 7.09 1.99
N SER A 332 9.04 7.54 2.12
CA SER A 332 8.21 7.90 0.97
C SER A 332 8.80 9.09 0.20
N VAL A 333 9.33 10.10 0.92
CA VAL A 333 10.01 11.25 0.32
C VAL A 333 11.25 10.80 -0.45
N LYS A 334 12.06 9.93 0.15
CA LYS A 334 13.24 9.34 -0.48
C LYS A 334 12.90 8.72 -1.83
N TRP A 335 11.83 7.93 -1.86
CA TRP A 335 11.35 7.26 -3.07
C TRP A 335 10.78 8.23 -4.10
N ALA A 336 10.07 9.27 -3.68
CA ALA A 336 9.56 10.31 -4.57
C ALA A 336 10.71 11.07 -5.25
N LEU A 337 11.71 11.52 -4.49
CA LEU A 337 12.86 12.28 -5.00
C LEU A 337 13.66 11.52 -6.06
N LYS A 338 13.92 10.22 -5.84
CA LYS A 338 14.59 9.35 -6.82
C LYS A 338 13.83 9.20 -8.15
N GLY A 339 12.55 9.58 -8.18
CA GLY A 339 11.74 9.59 -9.38
C GLY A 339 12.02 10.76 -10.32
N PHE A 340 12.71 11.81 -9.85
CA PHE A 340 12.97 13.03 -10.60
C PHE A 340 14.44 13.13 -11.03
N THR A 341 14.65 13.56 -12.26
CA THR A 341 15.99 13.79 -12.83
C THR A 341 16.35 15.27 -12.83
N GLU A 342 15.34 16.13 -12.83
CA GLU A 342 15.43 17.57 -12.72
C GLU A 342 15.48 18.04 -11.25
N PRO A 343 16.05 19.22 -10.96
CA PRO A 343 16.05 19.77 -9.61
C PRO A 343 14.64 19.99 -9.05
N VAL A 344 14.47 19.64 -7.78
CA VAL A 344 13.19 19.70 -7.07
C VAL A 344 13.18 20.83 -6.03
N VAL A 345 12.10 21.62 -6.02
CA VAL A 345 11.71 22.46 -4.88
C VAL A 345 10.74 21.65 -4.03
N LEU A 346 11.21 21.20 -2.86
CA LEU A 346 10.51 20.24 -2.03
C LEU A 346 9.73 20.93 -0.91
N ILE A 347 8.41 20.75 -0.86
CA ILE A 347 7.59 21.16 0.29
C ILE A 347 7.51 19.97 1.26
N MET A 348 8.04 20.15 2.48
CA MET A 348 8.10 19.14 3.53
C MET A 348 7.55 19.68 4.86
N GLY A 349 6.88 18.83 5.63
CA GLY A 349 6.40 19.21 6.96
C GLY A 349 5.03 18.67 7.34
N GLY A 350 4.67 18.89 8.60
CA GLY A 350 3.45 18.41 9.23
C GLY A 350 3.68 18.03 10.69
N GLU A 351 2.88 17.10 11.19
CA GLU A 351 2.95 16.61 12.56
C GLU A 351 4.22 15.77 12.78
N ASP A 352 5.06 16.23 13.72
CA ASP A 352 6.26 15.50 14.15
C ASP A 352 5.87 14.38 15.12
N LYS A 353 6.14 13.14 14.72
CA LYS A 353 5.96 11.92 15.54
C LYS A 353 7.32 11.27 15.78
N ASP A 354 8.27 12.07 16.26
CA ASP A 354 9.67 11.68 16.45
C ASP A 354 10.32 11.16 15.17
N LEU A 355 10.05 11.83 14.04
CA LEU A 355 10.50 11.36 12.72
C LEU A 355 11.98 11.68 12.46
N GLU A 356 12.74 10.70 11.98
CA GLU A 356 14.18 10.86 11.68
C GLU A 356 14.43 11.28 10.23
N PHE A 357 14.55 12.60 10.01
CA PHE A 357 14.80 13.18 8.68
C PHE A 357 16.25 13.05 8.20
N HIS A 358 17.20 12.74 9.08
CA HIS A 358 18.63 12.66 8.73
C HIS A 358 18.90 11.63 7.62
N SER A 359 18.07 10.59 7.57
CA SER A 359 18.08 9.53 6.54
C SER A 359 17.81 10.02 5.11
N LEU A 360 17.34 11.27 4.93
CA LEU A 360 17.04 11.87 3.63
C LEU A 360 18.11 12.82 3.14
N ARG A 361 19.18 13.05 3.91
CA ARG A 361 20.17 14.08 3.58
C ARG A 361 20.82 13.86 2.22
N ASP A 362 21.13 12.62 1.87
CA ASP A 362 21.76 12.28 0.59
C ASP A 362 20.82 12.60 -0.58
N GLU A 363 19.57 12.11 -0.53
CA GLU A 363 18.59 12.39 -1.59
C GLU A 363 18.20 13.87 -1.66
N VAL A 364 18.08 14.57 -0.53
CA VAL A 364 17.82 16.01 -0.53
C VAL A 364 18.99 16.77 -1.16
N LYS A 365 20.23 16.40 -0.85
CA LYS A 365 21.42 17.03 -1.44
C LYS A 365 21.53 16.77 -2.94
N GLU A 366 21.18 15.57 -3.38
CA GLU A 366 21.30 15.15 -4.78
C GLU A 366 20.18 15.73 -5.66
N HIS A 367 18.94 15.75 -5.16
CA HIS A 367 17.76 16.07 -5.98
C HIS A 367 17.15 17.44 -5.71
N CYS A 368 17.32 18.01 -4.51
CA CYS A 368 16.62 19.24 -4.15
C CYS A 368 17.45 20.50 -4.39
N LYS A 369 16.83 21.49 -5.04
CA LYS A 369 17.33 22.85 -5.11
C LYS A 369 17.16 23.59 -3.78
N LEU A 370 16.00 23.41 -3.15
CA LEU A 370 15.65 23.96 -1.84
C LEU A 370 14.51 23.17 -1.19
N VAL A 371 14.37 23.36 0.12
CA VAL A 371 13.26 22.81 0.91
C VAL A 371 12.40 23.94 1.46
N VAL A 372 11.09 23.86 1.30
CA VAL A 372 10.10 24.71 1.96
C VAL A 372 9.49 23.94 3.12
N ALA A 373 9.74 24.40 4.35
CA ALA A 373 9.37 23.70 5.58
C ALA A 373 8.05 24.25 6.16
N ILE A 374 7.06 23.39 6.38
CA ILE A 374 5.73 23.72 6.94
C ILE A 374 5.39 22.93 8.21
N GLY A 375 4.33 23.34 8.92
CA GLY A 375 3.79 22.59 10.05
C GLY A 375 4.70 22.52 11.28
N LYS A 376 4.33 21.64 12.22
CA LYS A 376 5.04 21.48 13.51
C LYS A 376 6.48 20.98 13.37
N ALA A 377 6.77 20.15 12.37
CA ALA A 377 8.10 19.61 12.10
C ALA A 377 9.11 20.62 11.51
N LYS A 378 8.67 21.84 11.18
CA LYS A 378 9.47 22.87 10.50
C LYS A 378 10.85 23.09 11.10
N GLU A 379 10.95 23.28 12.41
CA GLU A 379 12.24 23.54 13.09
C GLU A 379 13.19 22.34 12.99
N LYS A 380 12.67 21.11 13.09
CA LYS A 380 13.45 19.89 12.94
C LYS A 380 13.97 19.73 11.51
N ILE A 381 13.13 20.02 10.51
CA ILE A 381 13.49 20.02 9.08
C ILE A 381 14.59 21.05 8.80
N ILE A 382 14.44 22.29 9.30
CA ILE A 382 15.46 23.34 9.16
C ILE A 382 16.79 22.89 9.77
N LYS A 383 16.78 22.40 11.02
CA LYS A 383 18.01 21.92 11.68
C LYS A 383 18.67 20.78 10.90
N THR A 384 17.87 19.91 10.28
CA THR A 384 18.37 18.72 9.56
C THR A 384 18.99 19.05 8.21
N PHE A 385 18.50 20.08 7.50
CA PHE A 385 18.90 20.29 6.10
C PHE A 385 19.61 21.62 5.80
N ARG A 386 19.60 22.59 6.72
CA ARG A 386 20.14 23.95 6.48
C ARG A 386 21.61 24.01 6.07
N ASP A 387 22.39 22.98 6.41
CA ASP A 387 23.82 22.88 6.10
C ASP A 387 24.10 22.21 4.75
N ILE A 388 23.08 21.60 4.12
CA ILE A 388 23.22 20.94 2.81
C ILE A 388 22.42 21.61 1.70
N VAL A 389 21.31 22.29 2.04
CA VAL A 389 20.44 22.97 1.07
C VAL A 389 19.75 24.17 1.73
N ARG A 390 19.36 25.17 0.94
CA ARG A 390 18.56 26.30 1.45
C ARG A 390 17.20 25.78 1.93
N VAL A 391 16.84 26.13 3.16
CA VAL A 391 15.53 25.81 3.75
C VAL A 391 14.77 27.11 4.04
N ILE A 392 13.53 27.21 3.58
CA ILE A 392 12.67 28.39 3.78
C ILE A 392 11.44 27.97 4.57
N PRO A 393 11.17 28.55 5.75
CA PRO A 393 9.94 28.27 6.47
C PRO A 393 8.73 28.92 5.79
N ALA A 394 7.58 28.24 5.80
CA ALA A 394 6.29 28.80 5.40
C ALA A 394 5.24 28.53 6.49
N SER A 395 4.33 29.47 6.72
CA SER A 395 3.29 29.41 7.74
C SER A 395 2.17 28.45 7.39
N ASP A 396 1.77 28.40 6.11
CA ASP A 396 0.71 27.54 5.60
C ASP A 396 1.02 27.00 4.19
N MET A 397 0.06 26.26 3.61
CA MET A 397 0.21 25.66 2.28
C MET A 397 0.18 26.72 1.17
N GLU A 398 -0.56 27.82 1.33
CA GLU A 398 -0.60 28.89 0.34
C GLU A 398 0.80 29.51 0.20
N GLU A 399 1.36 29.95 1.33
CA GLU A 399 2.68 30.56 1.38
C GLU A 399 3.74 29.59 0.86
N ALA A 400 3.65 28.31 1.21
CA ALA A 400 4.60 27.30 0.74
C ALA A 400 4.56 27.14 -0.78
N VAL A 401 3.36 27.10 -1.38
CA VAL A 401 3.18 27.00 -2.84
C VAL A 401 3.66 28.27 -3.54
N ARG A 402 3.40 29.46 -2.98
CA ARG A 402 3.87 30.75 -3.51
C ARG A 402 5.39 30.88 -3.47
N ILE A 403 6.02 30.55 -2.33
CA ILE A 403 7.49 30.53 -2.20
C ILE A 403 8.09 29.54 -3.20
N SER A 404 7.51 28.34 -3.30
CA SER A 404 8.02 27.31 -4.19
C SER A 404 7.97 27.73 -5.65
N TYR A 405 6.87 28.33 -6.10
CA TYR A 405 6.73 28.81 -7.47
C TYR A 405 7.69 29.97 -7.78
N LYS A 406 7.88 30.91 -6.84
CA LYS A 406 8.81 32.04 -7.00
C LYS A 406 10.27 31.57 -7.17
N GLU A 407 10.65 30.52 -6.45
CA GLU A 407 12.02 30.03 -6.44
C GLU A 407 12.29 29.00 -7.55
N ALA A 408 11.27 28.31 -8.06
CA ALA A 408 11.39 27.37 -9.17
C ALA A 408 11.69 28.07 -10.50
N LYS A 409 12.52 27.45 -11.34
CA LYS A 409 12.87 27.92 -12.69
C LYS A 409 12.27 27.00 -13.75
N LYS A 410 12.17 27.52 -14.98
CA LYS A 410 11.75 26.73 -16.15
C LYS A 410 12.57 25.42 -16.25
N GLY A 411 11.87 24.30 -16.35
CA GLY A 411 12.45 22.95 -16.40
C GLY A 411 12.58 22.25 -15.04
N GLU A 412 12.36 22.97 -13.93
CA GLU A 412 12.39 22.41 -12.57
C GLU A 412 11.00 21.96 -12.10
N THR A 413 10.99 21.23 -10.99
CA THR A 413 9.77 20.63 -10.42
C THR A 413 9.51 21.15 -9.00
N VAL A 414 8.25 21.47 -8.69
CA VAL A 414 7.76 21.67 -7.32
C VAL A 414 7.07 20.39 -6.86
N LEU A 415 7.50 19.83 -5.74
CA LEU A 415 6.97 18.58 -5.18
C LEU A 415 6.45 18.81 -3.76
N LEU A 416 5.16 18.57 -3.52
CA LEU A 416 4.68 18.32 -2.16
C LEU A 416 4.97 16.87 -1.80
N SER A 417 5.95 16.64 -0.94
CA SER A 417 6.23 15.31 -0.38
C SER A 417 6.57 15.47 1.11
N PRO A 418 5.55 15.46 1.98
CA PRO A 418 5.61 16.08 3.30
C PRO A 418 6.49 15.36 4.32
N GLY A 419 6.73 14.06 4.14
CA GLY A 419 7.51 13.25 5.08
C GLY A 419 6.89 13.10 6.48
N CYS A 420 5.72 13.71 6.72
CA CYS A 420 5.05 13.83 8.01
C CYS A 420 3.55 13.51 7.89
N ALA A 421 2.93 13.11 9.00
CA ALA A 421 1.48 13.08 9.11
C ALA A 421 0.88 14.49 8.96
N SER A 422 -0.40 14.59 8.60
CA SER A 422 -1.03 15.87 8.26
C SER A 422 -1.81 16.51 9.41
N PHE A 423 -1.96 15.81 10.55
CA PHE A 423 -2.98 16.11 11.57
C PHE A 423 -2.77 17.41 12.35
N ASP A 424 -1.61 18.05 12.18
CA ASP A 424 -1.33 19.35 12.77
C ASP A 424 -2.01 20.50 12.04
N MET A 425 -2.21 20.38 10.73
CA MET A 425 -2.76 21.43 9.86
C MET A 425 -4.03 20.98 9.10
N PHE A 426 -4.27 19.68 8.97
CA PHE A 426 -5.32 19.10 8.12
C PHE A 426 -5.94 17.85 8.77
N LYS A 427 -7.21 17.55 8.46
CA LYS A 427 -7.93 16.34 8.92
C LYS A 427 -7.28 15.05 8.46
N ASN A 428 -6.69 15.03 7.25
CA ASN A 428 -6.00 13.88 6.68
C ASN A 428 -5.14 14.28 5.48
N TYR A 429 -4.36 13.34 4.96
CA TYR A 429 -3.46 13.59 3.82
C TYR A 429 -4.19 13.98 2.53
N LYS A 430 -5.45 13.55 2.34
CA LYS A 430 -6.23 13.91 1.15
C LYS A 430 -6.56 15.39 1.18
N GLU A 431 -7.08 15.88 2.31
CA GLU A 431 -7.34 17.32 2.48
C GLU A 431 -6.07 18.15 2.29
N ARG A 432 -4.92 17.72 2.82
CA ARG A 432 -3.63 18.40 2.56
C ARG A 432 -3.28 18.46 1.07
N GLY A 433 -3.48 17.36 0.34
CA GLY A 433 -3.22 17.28 -1.09
C GLY A 433 -4.20 18.13 -1.89
N ASP A 434 -5.49 18.07 -1.57
CA ASP A 434 -6.54 18.90 -2.18
C ASP A 434 -6.25 20.40 -2.02
N VAL A 435 -5.82 20.83 -0.82
CA VAL A 435 -5.44 22.22 -0.55
C VAL A 435 -4.19 22.62 -1.35
N TYR A 436 -3.19 21.75 -1.45
CA TYR A 436 -2.03 21.99 -2.30
C TYR A 436 -2.41 22.15 -3.78
N GLN A 437 -3.21 21.22 -4.31
CA GLN A 437 -3.68 21.30 -5.70
C GLN A 437 -4.51 22.56 -5.96
N TYR A 438 -5.34 22.96 -5.00
CA TYR A 438 -6.09 24.22 -5.06
C TYR A 438 -5.15 25.42 -5.22
N TRP A 439 -4.14 25.55 -4.36
CA TRP A 439 -3.20 26.68 -4.43
C TRP A 439 -2.32 26.66 -5.67
N VAL A 440 -1.91 25.47 -6.13
CA VAL A 440 -1.19 25.32 -7.39
C VAL A 440 -2.04 25.80 -8.57
N ARG A 441 -3.32 25.44 -8.61
CA ARG A 441 -4.26 25.93 -9.64
C ARG A 441 -4.49 27.44 -9.54
N LYS A 442 -4.59 27.98 -8.32
CA LYS A 442 -4.72 29.44 -8.09
C LYS A 442 -3.52 30.20 -8.62
N ILE A 443 -2.30 29.73 -8.36
CA ILE A 443 -1.10 30.31 -8.95
C ILE A 443 -1.20 30.27 -10.49
N ALA A 444 -1.71 29.21 -11.11
CA ALA A 444 -1.86 29.14 -12.57
C ALA A 444 -2.82 30.16 -13.18
N GLU A 445 -3.79 30.66 -12.41
CA GLU A 445 -4.73 31.70 -12.82
C GLU A 445 -4.15 33.12 -12.69
N GLU A 446 -3.14 33.30 -11.84
CA GLU A 446 -2.46 34.58 -11.62
C GLU A 446 -1.42 34.79 -12.74
N ASN A 447 -1.48 35.91 -13.48
CA ASN A 447 -0.58 36.17 -14.63
C ASN A 447 0.89 36.31 -14.23
#